data_AF-U1GH90-F1
#
_entry.id   AF-U1GH90-F1
#
_cell.length_a   1.000
_cell.length_b   1.000
_cell.length_c   1.000
_cell.angle_alpha   90.00
_cell.angle_beta   90.00
_cell.angle_gamma   90.00
#
_symmetry.space_group_name_H-M   'P 1'
#
loop_
_entity.id
_entity.type
_entity.pdbx_description
1 polymer ?
#
loop_
_entity_poly.entity_id
_entity_poly.type
_entity_poly.pdbx_seq_one_letter_code
_entity_poly.pdbx_strand_id
1 'polypeptide(L)'
;MGMRNILKLGPIGASFCESDDSGRGPRPHPRSQVEPEDRLWFHTHNTAATFLSGIHLKAILKTFQTNLRTRIEALRIDRRWDEIPDLYQFIYKTLFPTQVEVLFGTSFLALNPNFLQDFRDFHKGLVYLLRGYPSWLVPTACSARERCLGSIKRWHLFLKEQEGNENPPRDEERSRLYGSRYIRTLQKKYGRMKPLDLDAVASSELGVIWAANSNIITATFWYIIELAKDPRLLSRIHAEVGASLSQTNDSRSTIDTDRLCTRPFIQSAYAEVLRLHTYNFLLTTSEHSDFNFRGWKIPKDQMVGISSHTAHMDNKAWNTGLVDGKAPVETFWAERFLIYEGSARSKPLKMEHFKRRNTQRHSTHDLHSFSNSSFASEENYSSEESPRFCLDELSGIWIPFGGGYSLCPGRHVAKAEILLAVALVSTAFEFEVLDQLSLKDRFMSRFVSIKDKGLQHDMRYFGMGVLPPKDKVAARIRRRVERD
;
A
#
# COMPACT_ATOMS: atom_id res chain seq x y z
N MET A 1 12.82 15.22 -10.77
CA MET A 1 11.52 15.88 -11.11
C MET A 1 10.40 15.68 -10.07
N GLY A 2 9.98 14.45 -9.73
CA GLY A 2 8.84 14.20 -8.81
C GLY A 2 8.99 14.80 -7.41
N MET A 3 10.15 14.62 -6.76
CA MET A 3 10.41 15.20 -5.43
C MET A 3 10.42 16.74 -5.43
N ARG A 4 10.92 17.36 -6.50
CA ARG A 4 10.93 18.82 -6.66
C ARG A 4 9.52 19.37 -6.88
N ASN A 5 8.75 18.77 -7.79
CA ASN A 5 7.45 19.29 -8.19
C ASN A 5 6.32 18.94 -7.20
N ILE A 6 6.33 17.73 -6.64
CA ILE A 6 5.31 17.29 -5.68
C ILE A 6 5.65 17.80 -4.28
N LEU A 7 6.85 17.49 -3.78
CA LEU A 7 7.21 17.67 -2.37
C LEU A 7 7.88 19.01 -2.08
N LYS A 8 8.15 19.82 -3.11
CA LYS A 8 8.84 21.12 -3.03
C LYS A 8 10.25 21.03 -2.44
N LEU A 9 10.97 19.97 -2.78
CA LEU A 9 12.38 19.88 -2.44
C LEU A 9 13.15 21.07 -3.05
N GLY A 10 13.86 21.83 -2.21
CA GLY A 10 14.62 23.01 -2.62
C GLY A 10 15.77 22.67 -3.59
N PRO A 11 16.35 23.65 -4.30
CA PRO A 11 17.38 23.40 -5.33
C PRO A 11 18.60 22.65 -4.82
N ILE A 12 19.09 22.98 -3.61
CA ILE A 12 20.25 22.33 -2.99
C ILE A 12 19.94 20.86 -2.69
N GLY A 13 18.84 20.60 -1.97
CA GLY A 13 18.40 19.24 -1.68
C GLY A 13 18.09 18.42 -2.94
N ALA A 14 17.50 19.04 -3.96
CA ALA A 14 17.23 18.38 -5.24
C ALA A 14 18.53 18.01 -5.96
N SER A 15 19.49 18.93 -6.03
CA SER A 15 20.82 18.67 -6.60
C SER A 15 21.53 17.56 -5.83
N PHE A 16 21.46 17.55 -4.50
CA PHE A 16 22.04 16.51 -3.66
C PHE A 16 21.43 15.14 -3.97
N CYS A 17 20.10 15.03 -4.02
CA CYS A 17 19.40 13.80 -4.39
C CYS A 17 19.76 13.30 -5.79
N GLU A 18 19.90 14.21 -6.77
CA GLU A 18 20.25 13.90 -8.16
C GLU A 18 21.72 13.51 -8.32
N SER A 19 22.60 13.97 -7.41
CA SER A 19 24.02 13.65 -7.40
C SER A 19 24.40 12.36 -6.67
N ASP A 20 23.51 11.79 -5.85
CA ASP A 20 23.79 10.52 -5.14
C ASP A 20 23.74 9.33 -6.10
N ASP A 21 24.90 8.97 -6.65
CA ASP A 21 25.13 7.80 -7.52
C ASP A 21 25.66 6.57 -6.74
N SER A 22 25.65 6.63 -5.39
CA SER A 22 26.20 5.56 -4.54
C SER A 22 25.33 4.31 -4.50
N GLY A 23 24.06 4.43 -4.91
CA GLY A 23 23.09 3.35 -4.95
C GLY A 23 22.53 2.96 -3.58
N ARG A 24 21.61 2.00 -3.59
CA ARG A 24 20.80 1.60 -2.42
C ARG A 24 21.38 0.44 -1.61
N GLY A 25 22.42 -0.23 -2.13
CA GLY A 25 23.01 -1.42 -1.52
C GLY A 25 23.99 -1.09 -0.38
N PRO A 26 24.40 -2.09 0.43
CA PRO A 26 25.36 -1.86 1.52
C PRO A 26 26.73 -1.40 1.00
N ARG A 27 27.17 -1.93 -0.14
CA ARG A 27 28.38 -1.47 -0.83
C ARG A 27 28.00 -0.38 -1.83
N PRO A 28 28.69 0.78 -1.82
CA PRO A 28 28.46 1.81 -2.83
C PRO A 28 28.90 1.31 -4.20
N HIS A 29 28.37 1.93 -5.26
CA HIS A 29 28.87 1.68 -6.61
C HIS A 29 30.37 2.01 -6.69
N PRO A 30 31.23 1.19 -7.32
CA PRO A 30 32.68 1.35 -7.26
C PRO A 30 33.23 2.69 -7.78
N ARG A 31 32.44 3.40 -8.61
CA ARG A 31 32.82 4.71 -9.17
C ARG A 31 32.27 5.91 -8.37
N SER A 32 31.34 5.68 -7.46
CA SER A 32 30.72 6.74 -6.65
C SER A 32 31.75 7.35 -5.70
N GLN A 33 31.76 8.68 -5.62
CA GLN A 33 32.58 9.44 -4.66
C GLN A 33 31.76 10.00 -3.48
N VAL A 34 30.49 9.58 -3.35
CA VAL A 34 29.63 9.99 -2.24
C VAL A 34 30.17 9.41 -0.92
N GLU A 35 30.40 10.28 0.04
CA GLU A 35 30.86 9.92 1.38
C GLU A 35 29.85 8.98 2.09
N PRO A 36 30.30 8.04 2.93
CA PRO A 36 29.42 7.05 3.55
C PRO A 36 28.22 7.63 4.30
N GLU A 37 28.37 8.82 4.90
CA GLU A 37 27.31 9.52 5.64
C GLU A 37 26.27 10.22 4.75
N ASP A 38 26.66 10.56 3.52
CA ASP A 38 25.84 11.30 2.55
C ASP A 38 25.14 10.38 1.54
N ARG A 39 25.21 9.05 1.75
CA ARG A 39 24.53 8.05 0.93
C ARG A 39 23.01 8.04 1.19
N LEU A 40 22.33 9.08 0.70
CA LEU A 40 20.90 9.33 0.89
C LEU A 40 20.05 8.11 0.56
N TRP A 41 20.24 7.53 -0.64
CA TRP A 41 19.40 6.43 -1.09
C TRP A 41 19.61 5.17 -0.26
N PHE A 42 20.86 4.84 0.06
CA PHE A 42 21.16 3.74 0.98
C PHE A 42 20.52 3.95 2.34
N HIS A 43 20.71 5.12 2.95
CA HIS A 43 20.18 5.40 4.28
C HIS A 43 18.65 5.39 4.34
N THR A 44 17.98 5.92 3.32
CA THR A 44 16.52 5.87 3.19
C THR A 44 16.01 4.44 3.09
N HIS A 45 16.56 3.65 2.15
CA HIS A 45 16.10 2.29 1.87
C HIS A 45 16.45 1.32 3.00
N ASN A 46 17.67 1.41 3.54
CA ASN A 46 18.11 0.55 4.64
C ASN A 46 17.27 0.81 5.89
N THR A 47 17.02 2.09 6.25
CA THR A 47 16.20 2.41 7.42
C THR A 47 14.77 1.89 7.24
N ALA A 48 14.19 2.03 6.05
CA ALA A 48 12.88 1.47 5.77
C ALA A 48 12.88 -0.07 5.85
N ALA A 49 13.85 -0.74 5.23
CA ALA A 49 13.96 -2.20 5.29
C ALA A 49 14.11 -2.73 6.72
N THR A 50 14.89 -2.06 7.56
CA THR A 50 15.08 -2.44 8.98
C THR A 50 13.80 -2.25 9.79
N PHE A 51 13.17 -1.07 9.73
CA PHE A 51 12.10 -0.74 10.68
C PHE A 51 10.68 -1.05 10.20
N LEU A 52 10.48 -1.25 8.89
CA LEU A 52 9.19 -1.60 8.29
C LEU A 52 9.06 -3.12 8.03
N SER A 53 9.91 -3.92 8.69
CA SER A 53 9.86 -5.38 8.62
C SER A 53 10.22 -6.03 9.97
N GLY A 54 10.04 -7.35 10.05
CA GLY A 54 10.48 -8.16 11.18
C GLY A 54 9.94 -7.69 12.55
N ILE A 55 10.78 -7.74 13.57
CA ILE A 55 10.39 -7.42 14.95
C ILE A 55 9.99 -5.95 15.15
N HIS A 56 10.57 -5.02 14.39
CA HIS A 56 10.25 -3.60 14.49
C HIS A 56 8.86 -3.28 13.95
N LEU A 57 8.44 -3.99 12.91
CA LEU A 57 7.09 -3.88 12.36
C LEU A 57 6.02 -4.26 13.40
N LYS A 58 6.27 -5.26 14.25
CA LYS A 58 5.31 -5.70 15.29
C LYS A 58 4.90 -4.56 16.22
N ALA A 59 5.84 -3.70 16.61
CA ALA A 59 5.54 -2.55 17.47
C ALA A 59 4.66 -1.52 16.75
N ILE A 60 4.94 -1.23 15.48
CA ILE A 60 4.12 -0.34 14.64
C ILE A 60 2.69 -0.88 14.52
N LEU A 61 2.55 -2.16 14.21
CA LEU A 61 1.25 -2.82 14.03
C LEU A 61 0.44 -2.90 15.32
N LYS A 62 1.11 -3.08 16.48
CA LYS A 62 0.44 -3.03 17.78
C LYS A 62 -0.18 -1.65 18.02
N THR A 63 0.59 -0.57 17.81
CA THR A 63 0.09 0.80 17.93
C THR A 63 -1.02 1.09 16.93
N PHE A 64 -0.88 0.65 15.67
CA PHE A 64 -1.92 0.80 14.65
C PHE A 64 -3.22 0.11 15.05
N GLN A 65 -3.15 -1.14 15.51
CA GLN A 65 -4.34 -1.89 15.95
C GLN A 65 -5.05 -1.20 17.12
N THR A 66 -4.29 -0.75 18.12
CA THR A 66 -4.84 -0.02 19.27
C THR A 66 -5.50 1.28 18.83
N ASN A 67 -4.80 2.13 18.08
CA ASN A 67 -5.33 3.43 17.66
C ASN A 67 -6.56 3.29 16.75
N LEU A 68 -6.53 2.34 15.80
CA LEU A 68 -7.66 2.09 14.91
C LEU A 68 -8.88 1.59 15.67
N ARG A 69 -8.69 0.65 16.61
CA ARG A 69 -9.78 0.13 17.45
C ARG A 69 -10.42 1.26 18.28
N THR A 70 -9.61 2.04 18.99
CA THR A 70 -10.12 3.19 19.77
C THR A 70 -10.91 4.15 18.89
N ARG A 71 -10.44 4.42 17.66
CA ARG A 71 -11.13 5.30 16.72
C ARG A 71 -12.46 4.70 16.25
N ILE A 72 -12.51 3.40 15.97
CA ILE A 72 -13.74 2.67 15.59
C ILE A 72 -14.76 2.65 16.75
N GLU A 73 -14.30 2.45 17.97
CA GLU A 73 -15.13 2.47 19.19
C GLU A 73 -15.73 3.88 19.41
N ALA A 74 -14.98 4.94 19.12
CA ALA A 74 -15.44 6.32 19.25
C ALA A 74 -16.45 6.76 18.16
N LEU A 75 -16.63 5.98 17.08
CA LEU A 75 -17.62 6.29 16.05
C LEU A 75 -19.05 6.06 16.58
N ARG A 76 -19.84 7.14 16.59
CA ARG A 76 -21.27 7.13 16.94
C ARG A 76 -22.10 6.55 15.79
N ILE A 77 -21.98 5.24 15.59
CA ILE A 77 -22.73 4.47 14.60
C ILE A 77 -23.43 3.35 15.36
N ASP A 78 -24.74 3.31 15.22
CA ASP A 78 -25.61 2.40 15.96
C ASP A 78 -25.88 1.13 15.15
N ARG A 79 -26.72 0.22 15.69
CA ARG A 79 -27.17 -1.00 15.00
C ARG A 79 -28.19 -0.74 13.89
N ARG A 80 -28.65 0.52 13.75
CA ARG A 80 -29.59 0.95 12.71
C ARG A 80 -28.80 1.30 11.45
N TRP A 81 -29.43 1.12 10.28
CA TRP A 81 -28.83 1.52 9.02
C TRP A 81 -28.85 3.04 8.90
N ASP A 82 -27.66 3.62 8.78
CA ASP A 82 -27.45 5.03 8.47
C ASP A 82 -26.83 5.18 7.08
N GLU A 83 -27.15 6.27 6.37
CA GLU A 83 -26.54 6.57 5.08
C GLU A 83 -25.22 7.32 5.24
N ILE A 84 -24.21 6.88 4.50
CA ILE A 84 -22.95 7.59 4.32
C ILE A 84 -22.83 8.04 2.86
N PRO A 85 -22.72 9.35 2.59
CA PRO A 85 -22.63 9.87 1.22
C PRO A 85 -21.38 9.43 0.45
N ASP A 86 -20.32 9.02 1.17
CA ASP A 86 -19.02 8.70 0.58
C ASP A 86 -18.24 7.74 1.50
N LEU A 87 -18.33 6.45 1.20
CA LEU A 87 -17.63 5.36 1.88
C LEU A 87 -16.11 5.50 1.78
N TYR A 88 -15.58 5.96 0.64
CA TYR A 88 -14.13 6.20 0.52
C TYR A 88 -13.68 7.27 1.52
N GLN A 89 -14.47 8.32 1.69
CA GLN A 89 -14.20 9.35 2.70
C GLN A 89 -14.35 8.86 4.13
N PHE A 90 -15.31 7.97 4.41
CA PHE A 90 -15.43 7.32 5.71
C PHE A 90 -14.17 6.51 6.06
N ILE A 91 -13.70 5.66 5.13
CA ILE A 91 -12.47 4.86 5.32
C ILE A 91 -11.26 5.79 5.46
N TYR A 92 -11.14 6.82 4.62
CA TYR A 92 -10.05 7.80 4.67
C TYR A 92 -9.98 8.50 6.04
N LYS A 93 -11.11 9.03 6.54
CA LYS A 93 -11.18 9.74 7.83
C LYS A 93 -10.88 8.84 9.04
N THR A 94 -11.03 7.53 8.88
CA THR A 94 -10.74 6.54 9.93
C THR A 94 -9.27 6.13 9.91
N LEU A 95 -8.70 5.87 8.73
CA LEU A 95 -7.35 5.32 8.60
C LEU A 95 -6.25 6.39 8.57
N PHE A 96 -6.47 7.51 7.85
CA PHE A 96 -5.44 8.53 7.67
C PHE A 96 -4.89 9.12 8.99
N PRO A 97 -5.72 9.63 9.93
CA PRO A 97 -5.20 10.13 11.20
C PRO A 97 -4.51 9.04 12.02
N THR A 98 -5.06 7.82 12.02
CA THR A 98 -4.47 6.66 12.71
C THR A 98 -3.04 6.42 12.24
N GLN A 99 -2.81 6.40 10.93
CA GLN A 99 -1.49 6.15 10.36
C GLN A 99 -0.50 7.27 10.63
N VAL A 100 -0.95 8.53 10.55
CA VAL A 100 -0.11 9.68 10.88
C VAL A 100 0.34 9.62 12.33
N GLU A 101 -0.56 9.31 13.28
CA GLU A 101 -0.22 9.15 14.69
C GLU A 101 0.72 7.97 14.95
N VAL A 102 0.57 6.86 14.22
CA VAL A 102 1.44 5.69 14.36
C VAL A 102 2.87 6.00 13.93
N LEU A 103 3.05 6.74 12.84
CA LEU A 103 4.38 7.04 12.30
C LEU A 103 5.03 8.27 12.92
N PHE A 104 4.27 9.34 13.13
CA PHE A 104 4.73 10.67 13.55
C PHE A 104 4.33 11.02 14.99
N GLY A 105 3.58 10.16 15.68
CA GLY A 105 3.17 10.39 17.05
C GLY A 105 1.92 11.25 17.16
N THR A 106 1.23 11.15 18.28
CA THR A 106 0.01 11.93 18.55
C THR A 106 0.31 13.42 18.74
N SER A 107 1.53 13.76 19.18
CA SER A 107 1.97 15.15 19.32
C SER A 107 1.91 15.91 17.99
N PHE A 108 2.17 15.24 16.86
CA PHE A 108 2.18 15.85 15.54
C PHE A 108 0.80 16.43 15.18
N LEU A 109 -0.26 15.65 15.33
CA LEU A 109 -1.63 16.13 15.05
C LEU A 109 -2.15 17.07 16.13
N ALA A 110 -1.76 16.88 17.40
CA ALA A 110 -2.10 17.80 18.47
C ALA A 110 -1.54 19.22 18.22
N LEU A 111 -0.31 19.31 17.73
CA LEU A 111 0.35 20.55 17.35
C LEU A 111 -0.16 21.14 16.01
N ASN A 112 -0.76 20.30 15.18
CA ASN A 112 -1.18 20.63 13.83
C ASN A 112 -2.63 20.17 13.55
N PRO A 113 -3.65 20.76 14.20
CA PRO A 113 -5.03 20.28 14.11
C PRO A 113 -5.62 20.35 12.69
N ASN A 114 -5.14 21.27 11.85
CA ASN A 114 -5.59 21.43 10.47
C ASN A 114 -4.83 20.54 9.46
N PHE A 115 -3.79 19.82 9.89
CA PHE A 115 -2.92 19.07 8.99
C PHE A 115 -3.67 18.08 8.11
N LEU A 116 -4.68 17.39 8.67
CA LEU A 116 -5.42 16.37 7.92
C LEU A 116 -6.19 16.97 6.74
N GLN A 117 -6.75 18.18 6.93
CA GLN A 117 -7.46 18.91 5.88
C GLN A 117 -6.48 19.49 4.86
N ASP A 118 -5.37 20.07 5.32
CA ASP A 118 -4.30 20.58 4.44
C ASP A 118 -3.73 19.47 3.57
N PHE A 119 -3.43 18.30 4.15
CA PHE A 119 -2.91 17.17 3.39
C PHE A 119 -3.93 16.69 2.35
N ARG A 120 -5.22 16.68 2.67
CA ARG A 120 -6.27 16.31 1.72
C ARG A 120 -6.32 17.27 0.53
N ASP A 121 -6.23 18.57 0.76
CA ASP A 121 -6.28 19.57 -0.30
C ASP A 121 -5.00 19.58 -1.15
N PHE A 122 -3.84 19.33 -0.53
CA PHE A 122 -2.60 19.00 -1.24
C PHE A 122 -2.78 17.75 -2.13
N HIS A 123 -3.28 16.65 -1.56
CA HIS A 123 -3.39 15.36 -2.23
C HIS A 123 -4.34 15.40 -3.44
N LYS A 124 -5.46 16.16 -3.37
CA LYS A 124 -6.37 16.35 -4.52
C LYS A 124 -5.66 16.97 -5.73
N GLY A 125 -4.66 17.81 -5.51
CA GLY A 125 -3.89 18.47 -6.58
C GLY A 125 -2.61 17.75 -6.98
N LEU A 126 -2.28 16.63 -6.32
CA LEU A 126 -1.01 15.91 -6.48
C LEU A 126 -0.69 15.58 -7.93
N VAL A 127 -1.68 15.12 -8.70
CA VAL A 127 -1.52 14.73 -10.11
C VAL A 127 -1.15 15.91 -11.02
N TYR A 128 -1.63 17.11 -10.71
CA TYR A 128 -1.30 18.32 -11.47
C TYR A 128 0.09 18.84 -11.07
N LEU A 129 0.42 18.78 -9.77
CA LEU A 129 1.76 19.12 -9.29
C LEU A 129 2.81 18.21 -9.91
N LEU A 130 2.58 16.89 -9.97
CA LEU A 130 3.47 15.94 -10.63
C LEU A 130 3.72 16.31 -12.10
N ARG A 131 2.68 16.71 -12.82
CA ARG A 131 2.74 17.14 -14.23
C ARG A 131 3.35 18.54 -14.42
N GLY A 132 3.76 19.21 -13.33
CA GLY A 132 4.42 20.52 -13.40
C GLY A 132 3.46 21.66 -13.75
N TYR A 133 2.16 21.54 -13.44
CA TYR A 133 1.23 22.64 -13.66
C TYR A 133 1.66 23.89 -12.90
N PRO A 134 1.62 25.09 -13.52
CA PRO A 134 1.91 26.35 -12.85
C PRO A 134 1.07 26.56 -11.59
N SER A 135 1.66 27.20 -10.58
CA SER A 135 1.04 27.38 -9.27
C SER A 135 -0.32 28.09 -9.30
N TRP A 136 -0.52 29.01 -10.25
CA TRP A 136 -1.76 29.75 -10.44
C TRP A 136 -2.91 28.90 -11.00
N LEU A 137 -2.62 27.75 -11.63
CA LEU A 137 -3.65 26.76 -12.04
C LEU A 137 -4.07 25.83 -10.91
N VAL A 138 -3.21 25.66 -9.90
CA VAL A 138 -3.45 24.77 -8.74
C VAL A 138 -3.14 25.45 -7.41
N PRO A 139 -3.68 26.66 -7.15
CA PRO A 139 -3.29 27.48 -6.01
C PRO A 139 -3.64 26.81 -4.68
N THR A 140 -4.80 26.17 -4.59
CA THR A 140 -5.24 25.45 -3.39
C THR A 140 -4.26 24.36 -2.97
N ALA A 141 -3.80 23.54 -3.92
CA ALA A 141 -2.87 22.45 -3.64
C ALA A 141 -1.46 22.97 -3.31
N CYS A 142 -1.02 24.03 -4.00
CA CYS A 142 0.25 24.69 -3.69
C CYS A 142 0.25 25.26 -2.27
N SER A 143 -0.75 26.06 -1.90
CA SER A 143 -0.85 26.65 -0.56
C SER A 143 -1.03 25.59 0.53
N ALA A 144 -1.81 24.53 0.26
CA ALA A 144 -1.98 23.42 1.18
C ALA A 144 -0.67 22.66 1.41
N ARG A 145 0.13 22.44 0.36
CA ARG A 145 1.48 21.86 0.48
C ARG A 145 2.38 22.70 1.39
N GLU A 146 2.39 24.02 1.24
CA GLU A 146 3.17 24.90 2.12
C GLU A 146 2.77 24.72 3.59
N ARG A 147 1.47 24.63 3.87
CA ARG A 147 0.96 24.42 5.23
C ARG A 147 1.35 23.05 5.78
N CYS A 148 1.29 22.00 4.97
CA CYS A 148 1.79 20.67 5.35
C CYS A 148 3.28 20.70 5.70
N LEU A 149 4.11 21.32 4.86
CA LEU A 149 5.54 21.47 5.12
C LEU A 149 5.77 22.28 6.39
N GLY A 150 5.02 23.37 6.59
CA GLY A 150 5.07 24.18 7.81
C GLY A 150 4.72 23.39 9.07
N SER A 151 3.72 22.50 9.01
CA SER A 151 3.36 21.62 10.13
C SER A 151 4.45 20.64 10.50
N ILE A 152 5.12 20.05 9.51
CA ILE A 152 6.27 19.16 9.72
C ILE A 152 7.42 19.92 10.38
N LYS A 153 7.77 21.10 9.85
CA LYS A 153 8.83 21.94 10.42
C LYS A 153 8.52 22.38 11.85
N ARG A 154 7.27 22.75 12.14
CA ARG A 154 6.81 23.11 13.49
C ARG A 154 7.00 21.95 14.47
N TRP A 155 6.68 20.72 14.04
CA TRP A 155 6.88 19.54 14.87
C TRP A 155 8.36 19.27 15.13
N HIS A 156 9.24 19.38 14.13
CA HIS A 156 10.69 19.27 14.33
C HIS A 156 11.24 20.27 15.34
N LEU A 157 10.84 21.54 15.25
CA LEU A 157 11.27 22.57 16.19
C LEU A 157 10.80 22.26 17.61
N PHE A 158 9.54 21.84 17.75
CA PHE A 158 8.99 21.39 19.03
C PHE A 158 9.77 20.20 19.61
N LEU A 159 10.08 19.17 18.81
CA LEU A 159 10.87 18.03 19.28
C LEU A 159 12.27 18.43 19.76
N LYS A 160 12.93 19.36 19.06
CA LYS A 160 14.24 19.89 19.44
C LYS A 160 14.21 20.59 20.80
N GLU A 161 13.14 21.31 21.11
CA GLU A 161 12.93 21.90 22.43
C GLU A 161 12.75 20.83 23.52
N GLN A 162 12.08 19.72 23.21
CA GLN A 162 11.88 18.61 24.15
C GLN A 162 13.16 17.81 24.43
N GLU A 163 14.07 17.68 23.46
CA GLU A 163 15.36 17.00 23.63
C GLU A 163 16.28 17.72 24.64
N GLY A 164 16.08 19.03 24.87
CA GLY A 164 16.81 19.81 25.86
C GLY A 164 16.32 19.65 27.31
N ASN A 165 15.28 18.84 27.55
CA ASN A 165 14.70 18.65 28.89
C ASN A 165 15.46 17.57 29.69
N GLU A 166 15.80 17.86 30.96
CA GLU A 166 16.60 16.99 31.83
C GLU A 166 15.93 15.65 32.16
N ASN A 167 14.60 15.56 32.01
CA ASN A 167 13.82 14.34 32.25
C ASN A 167 13.34 13.71 30.93
N PRO A 168 14.03 12.69 30.38
CA PRO A 168 13.60 12.04 29.16
C PRO A 168 12.26 11.29 29.37
N PRO A 169 11.32 11.36 28.42
CA PRO A 169 10.02 10.70 28.55
C PRO A 169 10.16 9.17 28.56
N ARG A 170 9.24 8.50 29.25
CA ARG A 170 9.18 7.02 29.31
C ARG A 170 8.96 6.42 27.93
N ASP A 171 9.32 5.15 27.75
CA ASP A 171 9.29 4.47 26.44
C ASP A 171 7.93 4.55 25.70
N GLU A 172 6.82 4.53 26.43
CA GLU A 172 5.45 4.67 25.90
C GLU A 172 5.11 6.12 25.50
N GLU A 173 5.51 7.10 26.31
CA GLU A 173 5.36 8.53 26.04
C GLU A 173 6.25 8.96 24.86
N ARG A 174 7.43 8.35 24.72
CA ARG A 174 8.38 8.63 23.65
C ARG A 174 7.80 8.33 22.26
N SER A 175 6.95 7.32 22.11
CA SER A 175 6.34 7.03 20.80
C SER A 175 5.18 8.00 20.48
N ARG A 176 4.47 8.47 21.51
CA ARG A 176 3.44 9.53 21.36
C ARG A 176 4.07 10.87 20.97
N LEU A 177 5.24 11.17 21.54
CA LEU A 177 5.93 12.43 21.33
C LEU A 177 6.74 12.44 20.03
N TYR A 178 7.59 11.44 19.81
CA TYR A 178 8.57 11.40 18.73
C TYR A 178 8.21 10.42 17.60
N GLY A 179 6.99 9.89 17.58
CA GLY A 179 6.52 8.95 16.56
C GLY A 179 7.14 7.55 16.61
N SER A 180 7.29 6.93 15.45
CA SER A 180 7.84 5.58 15.32
C SER A 180 9.37 5.56 15.38
N ARG A 181 9.97 4.41 15.72
CA ARG A 181 11.43 4.23 15.62
C ARG A 181 11.95 4.44 14.20
N TYR A 182 11.13 4.14 13.19
CA TYR A 182 11.44 4.39 11.78
C TYR A 182 11.67 5.89 11.53
N ILE A 183 10.68 6.74 11.85
CA ILE A 183 10.76 8.18 11.62
C ILE A 183 11.94 8.80 12.41
N ARG A 184 12.07 8.49 13.71
CA ARG A 184 13.22 9.00 14.50
C ARG A 184 14.58 8.63 13.93
N THR A 185 14.74 7.40 13.46
CA THR A 185 16.02 6.94 12.90
C THR A 185 16.30 7.64 11.57
N LEU A 186 15.27 7.84 10.75
CA LEU A 186 15.38 8.57 9.49
C LEU A 186 15.77 10.03 9.74
N GLN A 187 15.11 10.70 10.69
CA GLN A 187 15.42 12.06 11.12
C GLN A 187 16.86 12.20 11.59
N LYS A 188 17.32 11.30 12.47
CA LYS A 188 18.70 11.32 12.97
C LYS A 188 19.73 11.15 11.85
N LYS A 189 19.42 10.36 10.82
CA LYS A 189 20.29 10.17 9.65
C LYS A 189 20.30 11.42 8.77
N TYR A 190 19.14 11.97 8.44
CA TYR A 190 19.05 13.17 7.62
C TYR A 190 19.67 14.39 8.30
N GLY A 191 19.49 14.55 9.60
CA GLY A 191 20.10 15.66 10.36
C GLY A 191 21.63 15.63 10.43
N ARG A 192 22.28 14.54 10.00
CA ARG A 192 23.75 14.45 9.86
C ARG A 192 24.23 14.82 8.46
N MET A 193 23.36 14.77 7.45
CA MET A 193 23.69 15.11 6.07
C MET A 193 23.66 16.63 5.94
N LYS A 194 24.84 17.27 5.91
CA LYS A 194 24.95 18.74 5.81
C LYS A 194 24.15 19.36 4.65
N PRO A 195 24.02 18.71 3.48
CA PRO A 195 23.22 19.26 2.38
C PRO A 195 21.70 19.25 2.59
N LEU A 196 21.19 18.53 3.61
CA LEU A 196 19.76 18.46 3.91
C LEU A 196 19.37 19.45 5.01
N ASP A 197 18.84 20.59 4.58
CA ASP A 197 18.21 21.55 5.50
C ASP A 197 16.83 21.06 5.99
N LEU A 198 16.25 21.82 6.91
CA LEU A 198 14.94 21.50 7.49
C LEU A 198 13.82 21.46 6.42
N ASP A 199 13.95 22.22 5.33
CA ASP A 199 13.00 22.18 4.21
C ASP A 199 13.09 20.86 3.43
N ALA A 200 14.31 20.35 3.20
CA ALA A 200 14.53 19.06 2.55
C ALA A 200 14.06 17.89 3.42
N VAL A 201 14.27 17.95 4.73
CA VAL A 201 13.75 16.97 5.70
C VAL A 201 12.22 16.98 5.69
N ALA A 202 11.59 18.15 5.80
CA ALA A 202 10.15 18.27 5.79
C ALA A 202 9.52 17.79 4.47
N SER A 203 10.17 18.09 3.33
CA SER A 203 9.76 17.60 2.01
C SER A 203 9.79 16.07 1.94
N SER A 204 10.86 15.46 2.46
CA SER A 204 11.02 14.00 2.49
C SER A 204 9.97 13.33 3.38
N GLU A 205 9.70 13.89 4.57
CA GLU A 205 8.68 13.37 5.48
C GLU A 205 7.25 13.53 4.95
N LEU A 206 6.95 14.62 4.23
CA LEU A 206 5.68 14.75 3.51
C LEU A 206 5.53 13.61 2.48
N GLY A 207 6.62 13.23 1.83
CA GLY A 207 6.68 12.06 0.95
C GLY A 207 6.40 10.75 1.66
N VAL A 208 6.93 10.56 2.88
CA VAL A 208 6.65 9.39 3.72
C VAL A 208 5.18 9.36 4.14
N ILE A 209 4.59 10.48 4.57
CA ILE A 209 3.17 10.57 4.90
C ILE A 209 2.32 10.18 3.69
N TRP A 210 2.65 10.68 2.50
CA TRP A 210 1.93 10.31 1.28
C TRP A 210 2.08 8.81 0.96
N ALA A 211 3.31 8.29 0.92
CA ALA A 211 3.60 6.91 0.56
C ALA A 211 2.96 5.89 1.53
N ALA A 212 2.93 6.21 2.83
CA ALA A 212 2.39 5.35 3.87
C ALA A 212 0.86 5.35 3.96
N ASN A 213 0.15 6.16 3.16
CA ASN A 213 -1.30 6.33 3.32
C ASN A 213 -2.08 6.05 2.05
N SER A 214 -1.79 6.75 0.94
CA SER A 214 -2.71 6.81 -0.20
C SER A 214 -3.06 5.43 -0.79
N ASN A 215 -2.07 4.54 -0.91
CA ASN A 215 -2.28 3.19 -1.45
C ASN A 215 -3.00 2.26 -0.46
N ILE A 216 -2.67 2.36 0.83
CA ILE A 216 -3.24 1.51 1.89
C ILE A 216 -4.73 1.81 2.06
N ILE A 217 -5.08 3.08 2.23
CA ILE A 217 -6.48 3.52 2.39
C ILE A 217 -7.32 3.09 1.19
N THR A 218 -6.78 3.27 -0.01
CA THR A 218 -7.48 2.93 -1.25
C THR A 218 -7.65 1.42 -1.42
N ALA A 219 -6.63 0.63 -1.12
CA ALA A 219 -6.74 -0.83 -1.16
C ALA A 219 -7.73 -1.35 -0.10
N THR A 220 -7.72 -0.79 1.12
CA THR A 220 -8.71 -1.13 2.15
C THR A 220 -10.13 -0.79 1.69
N PHE A 221 -10.34 0.37 1.08
CA PHE A 221 -11.64 0.73 0.52
C PHE A 221 -12.13 -0.31 -0.50
N TRP A 222 -11.31 -0.64 -1.51
CA TRP A 222 -11.70 -1.63 -2.52
C TRP A 222 -11.95 -3.01 -1.93
N TYR A 223 -11.16 -3.41 -0.93
CA TYR A 223 -11.40 -4.67 -0.24
C TYR A 223 -12.75 -4.66 0.50
N ILE A 224 -13.08 -3.60 1.26
CA ILE A 224 -14.38 -3.47 1.92
C ILE A 224 -15.54 -3.50 0.90
N ILE A 225 -15.36 -2.89 -0.27
CA ILE A 225 -16.34 -2.96 -1.36
C ILE A 225 -16.58 -4.40 -1.81
N GLU A 226 -15.52 -5.18 -2.04
CA GLU A 226 -15.67 -6.58 -2.45
C GLU A 226 -16.34 -7.42 -1.35
N LEU A 227 -16.02 -7.18 -0.07
CA LEU A 227 -16.70 -7.83 1.06
C LEU A 227 -18.18 -7.47 1.15
N ALA A 228 -18.55 -6.22 0.86
CA ALA A 228 -19.93 -5.76 0.90
C ALA A 228 -20.81 -6.37 -0.21
N LYS A 229 -20.21 -6.85 -1.30
CA LYS A 229 -20.93 -7.47 -2.44
C LYS A 229 -21.30 -8.93 -2.22
N ASP A 230 -20.55 -9.68 -1.42
CA ASP A 230 -20.79 -11.12 -1.20
C ASP A 230 -20.71 -11.50 0.29
N PRO A 231 -21.86 -11.78 0.95
CA PRO A 231 -21.90 -12.22 2.33
C PRO A 231 -21.12 -13.51 2.62
N ARG A 232 -20.95 -14.40 1.61
CA ARG A 232 -20.18 -15.65 1.76
C ARG A 232 -18.68 -15.37 1.83
N LEU A 233 -18.21 -14.43 1.01
CA LEU A 233 -16.83 -13.93 1.06
C LEU A 233 -16.56 -13.33 2.44
N LEU A 234 -17.42 -12.41 2.89
CA LEU A 234 -17.33 -11.80 4.21
C LEU A 234 -17.30 -12.85 5.34
N SER A 235 -18.20 -13.83 5.31
CA SER A 235 -18.26 -14.88 6.34
C SER A 235 -16.96 -15.70 6.43
N ARG A 236 -16.35 -16.04 5.29
CA ARG A 236 -15.07 -16.77 5.27
C ARG A 236 -13.91 -15.93 5.80
N ILE A 237 -13.88 -14.64 5.48
CA ILE A 237 -12.89 -13.71 6.03
C ILE A 237 -13.06 -13.57 7.54
N HIS A 238 -14.30 -13.43 8.04
CA HIS A 238 -14.58 -13.38 9.47
C HIS A 238 -14.18 -14.66 10.21
N ALA A 239 -14.33 -15.83 9.58
CA ALA A 239 -13.84 -17.08 10.15
C ALA A 239 -12.31 -17.08 10.33
N GLU A 240 -11.56 -16.61 9.31
CA GLU A 240 -10.09 -16.48 9.41
C GLU A 240 -9.65 -15.41 10.40
N VAL A 241 -10.40 -14.31 10.51
CA VAL A 241 -10.17 -13.28 11.54
C VAL A 241 -10.41 -13.84 12.93
N GLY A 242 -11.51 -14.56 13.15
CA GLY A 242 -11.83 -15.22 14.41
C GLY A 242 -10.76 -16.23 14.83
N ALA A 243 -10.28 -17.04 13.87
CA ALA A 243 -9.18 -17.98 14.10
C ALA A 243 -7.82 -17.30 14.35
N SER A 244 -7.72 -15.98 14.17
CA SER A 244 -6.50 -15.19 14.40
C SER A 244 -6.59 -14.34 15.66
N LEU A 245 -7.61 -14.54 16.51
CA LEU A 245 -7.71 -13.87 17.80
C LEU A 245 -6.73 -14.49 18.82
N SER A 246 -6.02 -13.65 19.56
CA SER A 246 -5.30 -14.03 20.78
C SER A 246 -6.20 -13.82 21.98
N GLN A 247 -6.28 -14.85 22.83
CA GLN A 247 -6.80 -14.69 24.19
C GLN A 247 -5.76 -13.93 25.01
N THR A 248 -6.17 -12.81 25.60
CA THR A 248 -5.38 -12.07 26.58
C THR A 248 -6.07 -12.19 27.94
N ASN A 249 -5.31 -12.05 29.03
CA ASN A 249 -5.88 -11.99 30.39
C ASN A 249 -6.79 -10.77 30.59
N ASP A 250 -6.70 -9.79 29.69
CA ASP A 250 -7.62 -8.67 29.58
C ASP A 250 -8.88 -9.12 28.82
N SER A 251 -10.06 -8.71 29.25
CA SER A 251 -11.38 -9.15 28.74
C SER A 251 -11.66 -8.83 27.26
N ARG A 252 -10.68 -8.29 26.52
CA ARG A 252 -10.78 -7.91 25.12
C ARG A 252 -9.84 -8.73 24.25
N SER A 253 -10.38 -9.48 23.29
CA SER A 253 -9.59 -10.20 22.30
C SER A 253 -8.78 -9.23 21.42
N THR A 254 -7.53 -9.60 21.12
CA THR A 254 -6.66 -8.88 20.18
C THR A 254 -6.43 -9.73 18.95
N ILE A 255 -6.19 -9.12 17.79
CA ILE A 255 -5.87 -9.86 16.57
C ILE A 255 -4.36 -10.13 16.56
N ASP A 256 -3.98 -11.41 16.56
CA ASP A 256 -2.63 -11.86 16.25
C ASP A 256 -2.38 -11.55 14.77
N THR A 257 -1.59 -10.51 14.52
CA THR A 257 -1.35 -10.02 13.16
C THR A 257 -0.50 -10.99 12.34
N ASP A 258 0.42 -11.73 12.97
CA ASP A 258 1.24 -12.72 12.27
C ASP A 258 0.37 -13.89 11.81
N ARG A 259 -0.56 -14.35 12.67
CA ARG A 259 -1.56 -15.37 12.27
C ARG A 259 -2.46 -14.85 11.17
N LEU A 260 -3.03 -13.64 11.30
CA LEU A 260 -3.91 -13.06 10.28
C LEU A 260 -3.20 -12.97 8.93
N CYS A 261 -1.95 -12.52 8.91
CA CYS A 261 -1.16 -12.34 7.69
C CYS A 261 -0.72 -13.66 7.03
N THR A 262 -0.94 -14.80 7.67
CA THR A 262 -0.66 -16.14 7.13
C THR A 262 -1.93 -16.92 6.78
N ARG A 263 -3.13 -16.40 7.08
CA ARG A 263 -4.40 -17.01 6.67
C ARG A 263 -4.57 -16.99 5.15
N PRO A 264 -4.90 -18.12 4.50
CA PRO A 264 -4.79 -18.23 3.05
C PRO A 264 -5.85 -17.42 2.29
N PHE A 265 -7.11 -17.44 2.71
CA PHE A 265 -8.20 -16.85 1.95
C PHE A 265 -8.17 -15.31 1.98
N ILE A 266 -7.92 -14.72 3.15
CA ILE A 266 -7.74 -13.27 3.31
C ILE A 266 -6.54 -12.74 2.51
N GLN A 267 -5.45 -13.51 2.45
CA GLN A 267 -4.31 -13.16 1.60
C GLN A 267 -4.63 -13.23 0.11
N SER A 268 -5.39 -14.24 -0.31
CA SER A 268 -5.79 -14.40 -1.71
C SER A 268 -6.71 -13.27 -2.16
N ALA A 269 -7.73 -12.93 -1.36
CA ALA A 269 -8.61 -11.82 -1.63
C ALA A 269 -7.85 -10.47 -1.64
N TYR A 270 -6.93 -10.25 -0.69
CA TYR A 270 -6.02 -9.11 -0.71
C TYR A 270 -5.18 -9.02 -1.99
N ALA A 271 -4.59 -10.13 -2.43
CA ALA A 271 -3.76 -10.16 -3.63
C ALA A 271 -4.57 -9.87 -4.89
N GLU A 272 -5.82 -10.32 -4.94
CA GLU A 272 -6.76 -10.03 -6.01
C GLU A 272 -7.22 -8.57 -6.02
N VAL A 273 -7.48 -7.96 -4.86
CA VAL A 273 -7.73 -6.52 -4.75
C VAL A 273 -6.55 -5.75 -5.34
N LEU A 274 -5.32 -6.09 -4.96
CA LEU A 274 -4.16 -5.39 -5.51
C LEU A 274 -3.99 -5.63 -7.01
N ARG A 275 -4.28 -6.82 -7.53
CA ARG A 275 -4.23 -7.10 -8.98
C ARG A 275 -5.23 -6.24 -9.74
N LEU A 276 -6.46 -6.09 -9.24
CA LEU A 276 -7.51 -5.34 -9.93
C LEU A 276 -7.39 -3.83 -9.84
N HIS A 277 -6.88 -3.32 -8.73
CA HIS A 277 -6.96 -1.89 -8.41
C HIS A 277 -5.60 -1.16 -8.49
N THR A 278 -4.50 -1.86 -8.78
CA THR A 278 -3.16 -1.25 -8.89
C THR A 278 -2.75 -0.97 -10.34
N TYR A 279 -2.57 0.31 -10.67
CA TYR A 279 -2.12 0.78 -11.97
C TYR A 279 -0.85 1.61 -11.77
N ASN A 280 0.26 0.93 -11.50
CA ASN A 280 1.55 1.53 -11.26
C ASN A 280 2.44 1.47 -12.52
N PHE A 281 3.36 2.43 -12.65
CA PHE A 281 4.50 2.32 -13.54
C PHE A 281 5.76 2.02 -12.73
N LEU A 282 6.38 0.88 -13.01
CA LEU A 282 7.73 0.61 -12.56
C LEU A 282 8.67 1.33 -13.52
N LEU A 283 9.25 2.44 -13.05
CA LEU A 283 10.22 3.22 -13.81
C LEU A 283 11.64 2.77 -13.42
N THR A 284 12.46 2.52 -14.43
CA THR A 284 13.88 2.15 -14.27
C THR A 284 14.70 2.75 -15.41
N THR A 285 15.99 2.91 -15.20
CA THR A 285 16.97 3.46 -16.13
C THR A 285 18.25 2.63 -16.04
N SER A 286 19.01 2.57 -17.13
CA SER A 286 20.38 2.06 -17.08
C SER A 286 21.33 3.23 -16.81
N GLU A 287 21.78 3.40 -15.56
CA GLU A 287 22.51 4.59 -15.09
C GLU A 287 23.99 4.63 -15.52
N HIS A 288 24.50 3.53 -16.06
CA HIS A 288 25.96 3.34 -16.22
C HIS A 288 26.40 2.97 -17.64
N SER A 289 25.52 2.38 -18.45
CA SER A 289 25.83 1.99 -19.82
C SER A 289 24.57 1.80 -20.66
N ASP A 290 24.74 1.71 -21.97
CA ASP A 290 23.73 1.11 -22.85
C ASP A 290 23.47 -0.35 -22.42
N PHE A 291 22.26 -0.83 -22.66
CA PHE A 291 21.83 -2.19 -22.31
C PHE A 291 21.04 -2.82 -23.47
N ASN A 292 21.34 -4.08 -23.78
CA ASN A 292 20.63 -4.85 -24.82
C ASN A 292 19.61 -5.81 -24.18
N PHE A 293 18.35 -5.70 -24.59
CA PHE A 293 17.27 -6.59 -24.15
C PHE A 293 16.55 -7.21 -25.34
N ARG A 294 16.67 -8.53 -25.53
CA ARG A 294 15.95 -9.26 -26.61
C ARG A 294 16.09 -8.60 -27.99
N GLY A 295 17.29 -8.14 -28.33
CA GLY A 295 17.60 -7.46 -29.59
C GLY A 295 17.34 -5.95 -29.59
N TRP A 296 16.72 -5.39 -28.55
CA TRP A 296 16.54 -3.94 -28.39
C TRP A 296 17.74 -3.33 -27.69
N LYS A 297 18.34 -2.30 -28.29
CA LYS A 297 19.35 -1.46 -27.64
C LYS A 297 18.68 -0.32 -26.89
N ILE A 298 18.81 -0.29 -25.57
CA ILE A 298 18.30 0.76 -24.69
C ILE A 298 19.50 1.65 -24.29
N PRO A 299 19.50 2.93 -24.67
CA PRO A 299 20.60 3.85 -24.33
C PRO A 299 20.75 4.04 -22.82
N LYS A 300 21.97 4.40 -22.39
CA LYS A 300 22.23 4.92 -21.05
C LYS A 300 21.25 6.04 -20.70
N ASP A 301 20.81 6.08 -19.44
CA ASP A 301 19.90 7.08 -18.87
C ASP A 301 18.48 7.12 -19.49
N GLN A 302 18.20 6.26 -20.47
CA GLN A 302 16.86 6.13 -21.04
C GLN A 302 15.90 5.49 -20.03
N MET A 303 14.77 6.16 -19.79
CA MET A 303 13.73 5.67 -18.91
C MET A 303 12.92 4.55 -19.59
N VAL A 304 12.79 3.44 -18.87
CA VAL A 304 11.97 2.27 -19.20
C VAL A 304 10.83 2.17 -18.20
N GLY A 305 9.61 2.01 -18.70
CA GLY A 305 8.40 1.88 -17.90
C GLY A 305 7.72 0.53 -18.09
N ILE A 306 7.39 -0.15 -16.98
CA ILE A 306 6.59 -1.38 -17.00
C ILE A 306 5.26 -1.09 -16.30
N SER A 307 4.15 -1.32 -16.99
CA SER A 307 2.81 -1.13 -16.41
C SER A 307 2.39 -2.36 -15.61
N SER A 308 2.08 -2.19 -14.33
CA SER A 308 1.49 -3.27 -13.53
C SER A 308 0.12 -3.68 -14.08
N HIS A 309 -0.70 -2.71 -14.51
CA HIS A 309 -2.04 -2.96 -15.01
C HIS A 309 -2.03 -3.89 -16.24
N THR A 310 -1.14 -3.66 -17.21
CA THR A 310 -1.01 -4.54 -18.38
C THR A 310 -0.66 -5.97 -17.97
N ALA A 311 0.26 -6.14 -17.01
CA ALA A 311 0.62 -7.46 -16.50
C ALA A 311 -0.50 -8.11 -15.68
N HIS A 312 -1.23 -7.31 -14.89
CA HIS A 312 -2.31 -7.75 -14.02
C HIS A 312 -3.59 -8.12 -14.77
N MET A 313 -3.82 -7.54 -15.96
CA MET A 313 -4.99 -7.80 -16.81
C MET A 313 -4.68 -8.69 -18.03
N ASP A 314 -3.52 -9.34 -18.08
CA ASP A 314 -3.18 -10.23 -19.20
C ASP A 314 -4.02 -11.52 -19.15
N ASN A 315 -5.07 -11.56 -19.98
CA ASN A 315 -5.95 -12.71 -20.11
C ASN A 315 -5.26 -13.98 -20.65
N LYS A 316 -4.05 -13.88 -21.21
CA LYS A 316 -3.25 -15.03 -21.63
C LYS A 316 -2.44 -15.62 -20.48
N ALA A 317 -2.16 -14.83 -19.45
CA ALA A 317 -1.39 -15.25 -18.28
C ALA A 317 -2.29 -15.73 -17.14
N TRP A 318 -3.28 -14.91 -16.75
CA TRP A 318 -4.08 -15.14 -15.54
C TRP A 318 -5.15 -16.21 -15.75
N ASN A 319 -5.29 -17.08 -14.74
CA ASN A 319 -6.37 -18.06 -14.68
C ASN A 319 -7.73 -17.35 -14.62
N THR A 320 -8.72 -17.90 -15.32
CA THR A 320 -10.09 -17.36 -15.44
C THR A 320 -11.15 -18.19 -14.70
N GLY A 321 -10.74 -18.95 -13.69
CA GLY A 321 -11.63 -19.72 -12.80
C GLY A 321 -11.34 -21.23 -12.81
N LEU A 322 -11.93 -21.97 -11.86
CA LEU A 322 -11.87 -23.44 -11.84
C LEU A 322 -12.54 -24.08 -13.07
N VAL A 323 -13.48 -23.35 -13.66
CA VAL A 323 -14.03 -23.59 -14.98
C VAL A 323 -13.65 -22.38 -15.84
N ASP A 324 -13.01 -22.63 -16.98
CA ASP A 324 -12.49 -21.58 -17.84
C ASP A 324 -13.58 -20.56 -18.23
N GLY A 325 -13.23 -19.27 -18.17
CA GLY A 325 -14.13 -18.17 -18.49
C GLY A 325 -15.14 -17.79 -17.40
N LYS A 326 -15.29 -18.53 -16.29
CA LYS A 326 -16.26 -18.18 -15.23
C LYS A 326 -15.84 -17.01 -14.34
N ALA A 327 -14.55 -16.67 -14.32
CA ALA A 327 -13.99 -15.55 -13.57
C ALA A 327 -13.01 -14.76 -14.46
N PRO A 328 -13.50 -13.95 -15.41
CA PRO A 328 -12.68 -13.09 -16.27
C PRO A 328 -11.65 -12.28 -15.48
N VAL A 329 -10.56 -11.86 -16.14
CA VAL A 329 -9.45 -11.17 -15.46
C VAL A 329 -9.83 -9.79 -14.94
N GLU A 330 -10.91 -9.21 -15.44
CA GLU A 330 -11.46 -7.93 -15.00
C GLU A 330 -12.38 -8.07 -13.78
N THR A 331 -12.76 -9.30 -13.43
CA THR A 331 -13.68 -9.59 -12.32
C THR A 331 -12.92 -10.01 -11.07
N PHE A 332 -13.46 -9.65 -9.90
CA PHE A 332 -12.91 -10.07 -8.62
C PHE A 332 -13.17 -11.56 -8.38
N TRP A 333 -12.09 -12.32 -8.20
CA TRP A 333 -12.15 -13.72 -7.78
C TRP A 333 -11.24 -13.95 -6.57
N ALA A 334 -11.84 -13.99 -5.38
CA ALA A 334 -11.13 -14.12 -4.11
C ALA A 334 -10.21 -15.34 -4.02
N GLU A 335 -10.45 -16.39 -4.81
CA GLU A 335 -9.66 -17.63 -4.77
C GLU A 335 -8.59 -17.70 -5.85
N ARG A 336 -8.38 -16.64 -6.64
CA ARG A 336 -7.42 -16.66 -7.75
C ARG A 336 -5.99 -17.03 -7.31
N PHE A 337 -5.64 -16.72 -6.06
CA PHE A 337 -4.32 -17.01 -5.48
C PHE A 337 -4.32 -18.22 -4.53
N LEU A 338 -5.36 -19.05 -4.56
CA LEU A 338 -5.44 -20.27 -3.77
C LEU A 338 -5.15 -21.50 -4.62
N ILE A 339 -4.30 -22.37 -4.10
CA ILE A 339 -4.08 -23.73 -4.60
C ILE A 339 -4.80 -24.71 -3.68
N TYR A 340 -5.70 -25.47 -4.29
CA TYR A 340 -6.40 -26.59 -3.70
C TYR A 340 -5.68 -27.88 -4.11
N GLU A 341 -5.36 -28.72 -3.13
CA GLU A 341 -4.75 -30.01 -3.40
C GLU A 341 -5.64 -30.86 -4.32
N GLY A 342 -5.02 -31.62 -5.22
CA GLY A 342 -5.72 -32.40 -6.24
C GLY A 342 -6.35 -31.58 -7.39
N SER A 343 -6.35 -30.24 -7.33
CA SER A 343 -6.88 -29.39 -8.41
C SER A 343 -5.78 -28.74 -9.22
N ALA A 344 -5.40 -29.36 -10.35
CA ALA A 344 -4.42 -28.79 -11.28
C ALA A 344 -4.84 -27.40 -11.85
N ARG A 345 -6.13 -27.07 -11.78
CA ARG A 345 -6.70 -25.79 -12.22
C ARG A 345 -6.67 -24.70 -11.16
N SER A 346 -6.35 -25.02 -9.91
CA SER A 346 -6.34 -24.07 -8.80
C SER A 346 -5.06 -23.21 -8.74
N LYS A 347 -4.52 -22.73 -9.86
CA LYS A 347 -3.30 -21.90 -9.85
C LYS A 347 -3.60 -20.48 -10.32
N PRO A 348 -2.82 -19.45 -9.89
CA PRO A 348 -3.07 -18.08 -10.34
C PRO A 348 -2.86 -17.88 -11.85
N LEU A 349 -1.96 -18.64 -12.46
CA LEU A 349 -1.65 -18.58 -13.89
C LEU A 349 -2.23 -19.78 -14.65
N LYS A 350 -2.54 -19.57 -15.93
CA LYS A 350 -2.91 -20.64 -16.87
C LYS A 350 -1.74 -21.61 -17.08
N MET A 351 -2.06 -22.90 -17.20
CA MET A 351 -1.06 -23.97 -17.36
C MET A 351 -0.17 -23.80 -18.61
N GLU A 352 -0.70 -23.24 -19.70
CA GLU A 352 0.06 -23.01 -20.92
C GLU A 352 1.17 -21.96 -20.74
N HIS A 353 0.93 -20.96 -19.89
CA HIS A 353 1.93 -19.96 -19.54
C HIS A 353 3.10 -20.58 -18.76
N PHE A 354 2.80 -21.54 -17.88
CA PHE A 354 3.79 -22.31 -17.11
C PHE A 354 4.77 -23.07 -18.02
N LYS A 355 4.24 -23.78 -19.03
CA LYS A 355 5.07 -24.55 -19.99
C LYS A 355 6.04 -23.66 -20.78
N ARG A 356 5.58 -22.48 -21.26
CA ARG A 356 6.41 -21.53 -22.03
C ARG A 356 7.57 -20.95 -21.23
N ARG A 357 7.37 -20.72 -19.92
CA ARG A 357 8.42 -20.18 -19.03
C ARG A 357 9.52 -21.19 -18.75
N ASN A 358 9.18 -22.45 -18.53
CA ASN A 358 10.16 -23.51 -18.29
C ASN A 358 10.97 -23.87 -19.54
N THR A 359 10.39 -23.78 -20.74
CA THR A 359 11.15 -23.93 -21.99
C THR A 359 12.13 -22.79 -22.24
N GLN A 360 11.84 -21.55 -21.80
CA GLN A 360 12.77 -20.42 -21.95
C GLN A 360 13.93 -20.46 -20.94
N ARG A 361 13.71 -20.97 -19.72
CA ARG A 361 14.76 -21.09 -18.69
C ARG A 361 15.91 -22.02 -19.08
N HIS A 362 15.69 -23.02 -19.93
CA HIS A 362 16.74 -23.92 -20.42
C HIS A 362 17.70 -23.28 -21.44
N SER A 363 17.55 -21.99 -21.75
CA SER A 363 18.39 -21.27 -22.72
C SER A 363 19.29 -20.16 -22.12
N THR A 364 19.23 -19.91 -20.81
CA THR A 364 20.04 -18.87 -20.15
C THR A 364 20.56 -19.36 -18.79
N HIS A 365 21.85 -19.71 -18.73
CA HIS A 365 22.59 -19.81 -17.47
C HIS A 365 22.75 -18.41 -16.88
N ASP A 366 22.01 -18.09 -15.81
CA ASP A 366 22.53 -17.52 -14.56
C ASP A 366 21.43 -17.00 -13.62
N LEU A 367 21.77 -17.08 -12.32
CA LEU A 367 21.12 -16.57 -11.11
C LEU A 367 20.15 -17.50 -10.35
N HIS A 368 20.76 -18.15 -9.35
CA HIS A 368 20.23 -18.68 -8.09
C HIS A 368 18.72 -18.54 -7.85
N SER A 369 17.98 -19.59 -8.21
CA SER A 369 16.77 -19.98 -7.47
C SER A 369 17.15 -21.13 -6.55
N PHE A 370 16.99 -20.96 -5.24
CA PHE A 370 16.92 -22.09 -4.32
C PHE A 370 15.69 -22.92 -4.70
N SER A 371 15.95 -24.02 -5.42
CA SER A 371 15.00 -25.08 -5.69
C SER A 371 15.06 -26.06 -4.53
N ASN A 372 13.94 -26.28 -3.85
CA ASN A 372 13.69 -27.58 -3.24
C ASN A 372 12.71 -28.32 -4.13
N SER A 373 13.24 -29.36 -4.77
CA SER A 373 12.49 -30.41 -5.43
C SER A 373 11.94 -31.38 -4.39
N SER A 374 10.70 -31.82 -4.57
CA SER A 374 10.38 -33.24 -4.39
C SER A 374 9.36 -33.64 -5.45
N PHE A 375 9.74 -34.67 -6.19
CA PHE A 375 8.90 -35.37 -7.15
C PHE A 375 7.76 -36.07 -6.39
N ALA A 376 6.57 -36.05 -7.00
CA ALA A 376 5.42 -36.80 -6.56
C ALA A 376 5.66 -38.31 -6.77
N SER A 377 5.38 -39.09 -5.73
CA SER A 377 4.95 -40.48 -5.86
C SER A 377 3.44 -40.52 -5.69
N GLU A 378 2.79 -41.36 -6.50
CA GLU A 378 1.35 -41.59 -6.54
C GLU A 378 0.79 -42.14 -5.21
N GLU A 379 -0.52 -41.95 -5.05
CA GLU A 379 -1.42 -42.58 -4.07
C GLU A 379 -1.34 -42.07 -2.61
N ASN A 380 -2.16 -41.07 -2.30
CA ASN A 380 -3.31 -41.21 -1.38
C ASN A 380 -4.07 -39.88 -1.27
N TYR A 381 -5.33 -39.88 -1.70
CA TYR A 381 -6.22 -38.72 -1.59
C TYR A 381 -6.67 -38.59 -0.14
N SER A 382 -6.23 -37.55 0.57
CA SER A 382 -6.86 -37.11 1.81
C SER A 382 -7.68 -35.85 1.54
N SER A 383 -8.95 -35.86 1.91
CA SER A 383 -9.91 -34.79 1.64
C SER A 383 -9.88 -33.67 2.69
N GLU A 384 -8.76 -33.45 3.38
CA GLU A 384 -8.68 -32.60 4.58
C GLU A 384 -7.65 -31.45 4.54
N GLU A 385 -6.90 -31.25 3.46
CA GLU A 385 -5.91 -30.16 3.43
C GLU A 385 -6.54 -28.81 3.03
N SER A 386 -6.42 -27.83 3.94
CA SER A 386 -6.85 -26.44 3.71
C SER A 386 -6.10 -25.81 2.53
N PRO A 387 -6.75 -24.96 1.70
CA PRO A 387 -6.09 -24.37 0.54
C PRO A 387 -4.88 -23.52 0.94
N ARG A 388 -3.83 -23.55 0.12
CA ARG A 388 -2.63 -22.72 0.32
C ARG A 388 -2.69 -21.45 -0.52
N PHE A 389 -2.30 -20.33 0.07
CA PHE A 389 -2.05 -19.08 -0.67
C PHE A 389 -0.75 -19.21 -1.48
N CYS A 390 -0.74 -18.71 -2.71
CA CYS A 390 0.38 -18.86 -3.63
C CYS A 390 0.68 -17.57 -4.41
N LEU A 391 1.92 -17.09 -4.26
CA LEU A 391 2.54 -16.08 -5.14
C LEU A 391 3.71 -16.66 -5.93
N ASP A 392 3.93 -17.98 -5.83
CA ASP A 392 5.02 -18.66 -6.51
C ASP A 392 4.93 -18.42 -8.01
N GLU A 393 6.08 -18.16 -8.63
CA GLU A 393 6.20 -17.91 -10.07
C GLU A 393 5.46 -16.68 -10.60
N LEU A 394 4.88 -15.83 -9.75
CA LEU A 394 4.24 -14.59 -10.19
C LEU A 394 5.22 -13.42 -10.37
N SER A 395 6.53 -13.66 -10.22
CA SER A 395 7.57 -12.64 -10.45
C SER A 395 7.40 -12.01 -11.83
N GLY A 396 7.38 -10.68 -11.90
CA GLY A 396 7.17 -9.93 -13.15
C GLY A 396 5.74 -9.95 -13.71
N ILE A 397 4.80 -10.66 -13.08
CA ILE A 397 3.38 -10.67 -13.46
C ILE A 397 2.53 -10.01 -12.37
N TRP A 398 2.62 -10.51 -11.13
CA TRP A 398 2.00 -9.87 -9.98
C TRP A 398 2.98 -8.89 -9.34
N ILE A 399 2.96 -7.64 -9.82
CA ILE A 399 3.90 -6.57 -9.42
C ILE A 399 3.24 -5.33 -8.77
N PRO A 400 2.29 -5.46 -7.82
CA PRO A 400 1.63 -4.29 -7.24
C PRO A 400 2.58 -3.40 -6.42
N PHE A 401 3.68 -3.97 -5.91
CA PHE A 401 4.69 -3.26 -5.13
C PHE A 401 5.92 -2.85 -5.95
N GLY A 402 5.88 -3.02 -7.26
CA GLY A 402 7.04 -2.87 -8.12
C GLY A 402 7.94 -4.12 -8.11
N GLY A 403 9.22 -3.94 -8.41
CA GLY A 403 10.20 -5.03 -8.50
C GLY A 403 11.65 -4.55 -8.44
N GLY A 404 12.57 -5.49 -8.21
CA GLY A 404 14.00 -5.23 -8.11
C GLY A 404 14.34 -4.22 -7.00
N TYR A 405 15.32 -3.35 -7.26
CA TYR A 405 15.75 -2.30 -6.32
C TYR A 405 14.69 -1.23 -6.04
N SER A 406 13.64 -1.15 -6.87
CA SER A 406 12.53 -0.20 -6.72
C SER A 406 11.29 -0.86 -6.07
N LEU A 407 11.45 -2.05 -5.48
CA LEU A 407 10.38 -2.70 -4.72
C LEU A 407 10.02 -1.85 -3.49
N CYS A 408 8.73 -1.67 -3.25
CA CYS A 408 8.23 -0.89 -2.12
C CYS A 408 8.78 -1.44 -0.78
N PRO A 409 9.50 -0.61 0.02
CA PRO A 409 10.02 -1.05 1.30
C PRO A 409 8.90 -1.25 2.34
N GLY A 410 7.79 -0.52 2.22
CA GLY A 410 6.63 -0.61 3.10
C GLY A 410 5.66 -1.75 2.78
N ARG A 411 5.97 -2.68 1.85
CA ARG A 411 5.03 -3.74 1.43
C ARG A 411 4.52 -4.63 2.57
N HIS A 412 5.36 -4.90 3.57
CA HIS A 412 5.00 -5.72 4.73
C HIS A 412 4.06 -4.96 5.68
N VAL A 413 4.36 -3.68 5.92
CA VAL A 413 3.45 -2.75 6.61
C VAL A 413 2.11 -2.68 5.88
N ALA A 414 2.13 -2.40 4.58
CA ALA A 414 0.92 -2.26 3.77
C ALA A 414 0.04 -3.51 3.82
N LYS A 415 0.62 -4.71 3.66
CA LYS A 415 -0.13 -5.96 3.82
C LYS A 415 -0.77 -6.03 5.20
N ALA A 416 0.02 -5.90 6.26
CA ALA A 416 -0.48 -6.08 7.62
C ALA A 416 -1.53 -5.03 8.01
N GLU A 417 -1.33 -3.75 7.67
CA GLU A 417 -2.27 -2.67 7.95
C GLU A 417 -3.55 -2.81 7.13
N ILE A 418 -3.49 -3.17 5.84
CA ILE A 418 -4.69 -3.40 5.02
C ILE A 418 -5.49 -4.55 5.62
N LEU A 419 -4.86 -5.68 5.95
CA LEU A 419 -5.54 -6.85 6.50
C LEU A 419 -6.13 -6.56 7.89
N LEU A 420 -5.39 -5.88 8.78
CA LEU A 420 -5.89 -5.46 10.08
C LEU A 420 -7.05 -4.47 9.97
N ALA A 421 -6.94 -3.48 9.06
CA ALA A 421 -7.99 -2.50 8.86
C ALA A 421 -9.26 -3.15 8.32
N VAL A 422 -9.14 -4.05 7.35
CA VAL A 422 -10.28 -4.82 6.82
C VAL A 422 -10.88 -5.70 7.91
N ALA A 423 -10.07 -6.39 8.70
CA ALA A 423 -10.54 -7.20 9.81
C ALA A 423 -11.32 -6.35 10.82
N LEU A 424 -10.74 -5.27 11.35
CA LEU A 424 -11.37 -4.43 12.37
C LEU A 424 -12.61 -3.68 11.86
N VAL A 425 -12.56 -3.13 10.65
CA VAL A 425 -13.68 -2.37 10.07
C VAL A 425 -14.83 -3.30 9.71
N SER A 426 -14.56 -4.46 9.09
CA SER A 426 -15.61 -5.39 8.67
C SER A 426 -16.24 -6.16 9.82
N THR A 427 -15.54 -6.36 10.94
CA THR A 427 -16.13 -6.94 12.16
C THR A 427 -16.92 -5.91 12.97
N ALA A 428 -16.51 -4.64 12.95
CA ALA A 428 -17.25 -3.58 13.62
C ALA A 428 -18.52 -3.17 12.86
N PHE A 429 -18.46 -3.14 11.52
CA PHE A 429 -19.52 -2.56 10.69
C PHE A 429 -19.99 -3.49 9.57
N GLU A 430 -21.24 -3.31 9.20
CA GLU A 430 -21.83 -3.83 7.99
C GLU A 430 -22.03 -2.69 7.00
N PHE A 431 -21.77 -2.97 5.72
CA PHE A 431 -21.88 -1.99 4.63
C PHE A 431 -22.79 -2.52 3.54
N GLU A 432 -23.60 -1.64 2.98
CA GLU A 432 -24.37 -1.90 1.77
C GLU A 432 -24.11 -0.79 0.76
N VAL A 433 -23.46 -1.11 -0.35
CA VAL A 433 -23.16 -0.12 -1.40
C VAL A 433 -24.46 0.24 -2.11
N LEU A 434 -24.79 1.52 -2.15
CA LEU A 434 -25.98 2.01 -2.83
C LEU A 434 -25.70 2.12 -4.33
N ASP A 435 -26.70 1.77 -5.14
CA ASP A 435 -26.58 1.75 -6.60
C ASP A 435 -26.22 3.15 -7.14
N GLN A 436 -25.12 3.25 -7.88
CA GLN A 436 -24.51 4.51 -8.32
C GLN A 436 -24.98 4.97 -9.69
N LEU A 437 -26.26 4.74 -10.01
CA LEU A 437 -26.81 5.32 -11.22
C LEU A 437 -26.90 6.84 -11.04
N SER A 438 -26.00 7.57 -11.69
CA SER A 438 -26.11 9.03 -11.82
C SER A 438 -27.46 9.38 -12.46
N LEU A 439 -27.99 10.59 -12.23
CA LEU A 439 -29.23 11.03 -12.90
C LEU A 439 -29.14 10.91 -14.42
N LYS A 440 -27.94 11.12 -14.98
CA LYS A 440 -27.64 10.94 -16.41
C LYS A 440 -27.70 9.46 -16.81
N ASP A 441 -27.22 8.55 -15.97
CA ASP A 441 -27.33 7.11 -16.19
C ASP A 441 -28.77 6.62 -16.01
N ARG A 442 -29.58 7.19 -15.10
CA ARG A 442 -31.02 6.87 -15.02
C ARG A 442 -31.80 7.34 -16.25
N PHE A 443 -31.40 8.45 -16.86
CA PHE A 443 -32.00 8.93 -18.10
C PHE A 443 -31.54 8.09 -19.29
N MET A 444 -30.24 7.79 -19.38
CA MET A 444 -29.66 6.95 -20.44
C MET A 444 -30.04 5.47 -20.30
N SER A 445 -30.35 4.97 -19.10
CA SER A 445 -30.79 3.58 -18.88
C SER A 445 -32.14 3.27 -19.52
N ARG A 446 -32.94 4.30 -19.85
CA ARG A 446 -34.15 4.18 -20.68
C ARG A 446 -33.84 3.92 -22.16
N PHE A 447 -32.60 4.15 -22.61
CA PHE A 447 -32.20 4.05 -24.01
C PHE A 447 -30.99 3.12 -24.26
N VAL A 448 -30.24 2.76 -23.22
CA VAL A 448 -29.05 1.88 -23.26
C VAL A 448 -29.06 0.98 -22.02
N SER A 449 -28.77 -0.31 -22.14
CA SER A 449 -28.61 -1.19 -20.97
C SER A 449 -27.35 -0.78 -20.18
N ILE A 450 -27.52 -0.04 -19.07
CA ILE A 450 -26.45 0.36 -18.14
C ILE A 450 -26.37 -0.66 -16.99
N LYS A 451 -26.36 -1.95 -17.32
CA LYS A 451 -26.15 -3.00 -16.31
C LYS A 451 -24.66 -3.29 -16.01
N ASP A 452 -23.74 -2.72 -16.80
CA ASP A 452 -22.34 -3.21 -16.83
C ASP A 452 -21.26 -2.19 -16.39
N LYS A 453 -21.61 -0.96 -16.02
CA LYS A 453 -20.60 0.01 -15.54
C LYS A 453 -20.53 -0.04 -14.02
N GLY A 454 -19.84 -1.05 -13.48
CA GLY A 454 -19.45 -1.08 -12.08
C GLY A 454 -18.62 0.15 -11.66
N LEU A 455 -18.24 0.21 -10.39
CA LEU A 455 -17.42 1.30 -9.83
C LEU A 455 -16.16 1.55 -10.68
N GLN A 456 -15.95 2.80 -11.10
CA GLN A 456 -14.82 3.17 -11.95
C GLN A 456 -13.64 3.71 -11.13
N HIS A 457 -12.43 3.46 -11.61
CA HIS A 457 -11.21 4.07 -11.09
C HIS A 457 -11.04 5.50 -11.58
N ASP A 458 -10.48 6.37 -10.74
CA ASP A 458 -10.05 7.70 -11.14
C ASP A 458 -8.75 7.65 -11.93
N MET A 459 -8.88 7.61 -13.26
CA MET A 459 -7.75 7.50 -14.19
C MET A 459 -6.81 8.71 -14.17
N ARG A 460 -7.15 9.80 -13.47
CA ARG A 460 -6.18 10.91 -13.25
C ARG A 460 -4.95 10.44 -12.46
N TYR A 461 -5.11 9.40 -11.64
CA TYR A 461 -4.07 8.80 -10.81
C TYR A 461 -3.39 7.58 -11.48
N PHE A 462 -3.63 7.33 -12.77
CA PHE A 462 -2.95 6.25 -13.48
C PHE A 462 -1.43 6.41 -13.40
N GLY A 463 -0.74 5.33 -13.05
CA GLY A 463 0.71 5.29 -12.82
C GLY A 463 1.11 5.55 -11.36
N MET A 464 0.18 5.83 -10.45
CA MET A 464 0.48 6.26 -9.07
C MET A 464 0.29 5.17 -7.99
N GLY A 465 -0.06 3.94 -8.38
CA GLY A 465 -0.31 2.84 -7.44
C GLY A 465 -1.76 2.37 -7.47
N VAL A 466 -2.40 2.28 -6.30
CA VAL A 466 -3.80 1.86 -6.18
C VAL A 466 -4.72 3.04 -6.48
N LEU A 467 -5.61 2.90 -7.46
CA LEU A 467 -6.42 4.03 -7.95
C LEU A 467 -7.66 4.24 -7.09
N PRO A 468 -7.95 5.48 -6.65
CA PRO A 468 -9.18 5.77 -5.91
C PRO A 468 -10.42 5.63 -6.81
N PRO A 469 -11.63 5.53 -6.23
CA PRO A 469 -12.85 5.59 -7.02
C PRO A 469 -12.97 6.96 -7.72
N LYS A 470 -13.49 6.95 -8.94
CA LYS A 470 -13.72 8.15 -9.75
C LYS A 470 -14.76 9.07 -9.11
N ASP A 471 -15.85 8.47 -8.66
CA ASP A 471 -17.01 9.15 -8.12
C ASP A 471 -17.20 8.80 -6.64
N LYS A 472 -17.97 9.61 -5.91
CA LYS A 472 -18.29 9.35 -4.50
C LYS A 472 -19.09 8.06 -4.39
N VAL A 473 -18.76 7.26 -3.38
CA VAL A 473 -19.42 5.98 -3.17
C VAL A 473 -20.41 6.01 -2.02
N ALA A 474 -21.69 6.25 -2.34
CA ALA A 474 -22.76 6.19 -1.36
C ALA A 474 -22.95 4.76 -0.84
N ALA A 475 -23.15 4.62 0.46
CA ALA A 475 -23.41 3.34 1.10
C ALA A 475 -24.29 3.52 2.33
N ARG A 476 -24.88 2.43 2.82
CA ARG A 476 -25.40 2.35 4.18
C ARG A 476 -24.38 1.69 5.09
N ILE A 477 -24.35 2.10 6.35
CA ILE A 477 -23.50 1.55 7.41
C ILE A 477 -24.34 1.27 8.65
N ARG A 478 -24.02 0.20 9.37
CA ARG A 478 -24.48 -0.04 10.74
C ARG A 478 -23.43 -0.81 11.53
N ARG A 479 -23.47 -0.70 12.86
CA ARG A 479 -22.64 -1.50 13.77
C ARG A 479 -23.16 -2.94 13.83
N ARG A 480 -22.24 -3.91 13.79
CA ARG A 480 -22.57 -5.33 13.97
C ARG A 480 -22.92 -5.62 15.42
N VAL A 481 -23.67 -6.70 15.63
CA VAL A 481 -23.90 -7.27 16.95
C VAL A 481 -22.62 -8.01 17.34
N GLU A 482 -22.05 -7.70 18.52
CA GLU A 482 -20.99 -8.55 19.10
C GLU A 482 -21.55 -9.96 19.21
N ARG A 483 -20.89 -10.94 18.59
CA ARG A 483 -21.23 -12.33 18.84
C ARG A 483 -20.69 -12.65 20.22
N ASP A 484 -21.59 -12.91 21.16
CA ASP A 484 -21.29 -13.40 22.51
C ASP A 484 -20.36 -14.63 22.48
#